data_AF-A0A8X6MPN0-F1
#
_entry.id   AF-A0A8X6MPN0-F1
#
_cell.length_a   1.000
_cell.length_b   1.000
_cell.length_c   1.000
_cell.angle_alpha   90.00
_cell.angle_beta   90.00
_cell.angle_gamma   90.00
#
_symmetry.space_group_name_H-M   'P 1'
#
loop_
_entity.id
_entity.type
_entity.pdbx_description
1 polymer ?
#
loop_
_entity_poly.entity_id
_entity_poly.type
_entity_poly.pdbx_seq_one_letter_code
_entity_poly.pdbx_strand_id
1 'polypeptide(L)'
;MGRNVDVFRFALLFINMGLRYSLPEVIRIGGLFENFDDDREMAFRYAVDRINADDSVLPNSRLSAKIERLKPQSSFHAAKSVCSLVSDEVVAIFGPNSVASSALVRSTASALHLPHLESHWDLEKGAKAGYTISLFPQSLGTAIYQLVKSKNWRSFTIIYEDAEELMKLQELMKLRNQNNVKISLQQYTVDFQYNKILKDIRKKGETNIVLEVPTSRIKDVLAEAQKAGMLTEYHNYLVTSL
;
A
#
# COMPACT_ATOMS: atom_id res chain seq x y z
N MET A 1 31.44 -32.47 47.47
CA MET A 1 31.90 -31.74 46.26
C MET A 1 30.88 -31.71 45.10
N GLY A 2 29.83 -32.54 45.07
CA GLY A 2 28.86 -32.58 43.94
C GLY A 2 27.80 -31.47 43.88
N ARG A 3 27.30 -30.93 45.02
CA ARG A 3 26.19 -29.94 45.03
C ARG A 3 26.53 -28.58 44.39
N ASN A 4 27.79 -28.14 44.43
CA ASN A 4 28.19 -26.84 43.86
C ASN A 4 28.29 -26.89 42.33
N VAL A 5 28.55 -28.06 41.75
CA VAL A 5 28.67 -28.23 40.29
C VAL A 5 27.29 -28.14 39.62
N ASP A 6 26.26 -28.67 40.28
CA ASP A 6 24.88 -28.61 39.76
C ASP A 6 24.32 -27.18 39.81
N VAL A 7 24.55 -26.43 40.90
CA VAL A 7 24.12 -25.02 41.00
C VAL A 7 24.79 -24.16 39.93
N PHE A 8 26.09 -24.39 39.65
CA PHE A 8 26.81 -23.66 38.61
C PHE A 8 26.29 -24.00 37.20
N ARG A 9 25.95 -25.28 36.95
CA ARG A 9 25.35 -25.72 35.69
C ARG A 9 23.95 -25.13 35.48
N PHE A 10 23.11 -25.11 36.51
CA PHE A 10 21.80 -24.47 36.43
C PHE A 10 21.93 -22.95 36.21
N ALA A 11 22.84 -22.27 36.91
CA ALA A 11 23.09 -20.84 36.71
C ALA A 11 23.58 -20.54 35.28
N LEU A 12 24.50 -21.34 34.73
CA LEU A 12 24.93 -21.24 33.33
C LEU A 12 23.79 -21.49 32.34
N LEU A 13 22.86 -22.40 32.66
CA LEU A 13 21.68 -22.67 31.85
C LEU A 13 20.71 -21.48 31.85
N PHE A 14 20.46 -20.87 33.01
CA PHE A 14 19.61 -19.68 33.15
C PHE A 14 20.25 -18.43 32.52
N ILE A 15 21.57 -18.26 32.61
CA ILE A 15 22.30 -17.18 31.93
C ILE A 15 22.23 -17.36 30.40
N ASN A 16 22.42 -18.59 29.90
CA ASN A 16 22.23 -18.88 28.48
C ASN A 16 20.78 -18.69 28.02
N MET A 17 19.80 -18.96 28.89
CA MET A 17 18.38 -18.77 28.58
C MET A 17 18.01 -17.29 28.59
N GLY A 18 18.56 -16.48 29.51
CA GLY A 18 18.37 -15.02 29.54
C GLY A 18 19.06 -14.28 28.38
N LEU A 19 20.23 -14.75 27.95
CA LEU A 19 20.95 -14.22 26.78
C LEU A 19 20.27 -14.57 25.45
N ARG A 20 19.47 -15.64 25.39
CA ARG A 20 18.76 -16.07 24.15
C ARG A 20 17.55 -15.21 23.78
N TYR A 21 17.12 -14.31 24.66
CA TYR A 21 15.95 -13.44 24.42
C TYR A 21 16.29 -11.96 24.28
N SER A 22 17.57 -11.58 24.22
CA SER A 22 17.95 -10.20 23.91
C SER A 22 17.99 -9.99 22.41
N LEU A 23 17.37 -8.91 21.94
CA LEU A 23 17.56 -8.42 20.58
C LEU A 23 19.04 -8.09 20.34
N PRO A 24 19.53 -8.21 19.09
CA PRO A 24 20.89 -7.80 18.75
C PRO A 24 21.05 -6.28 18.91
N GLU A 25 22.30 -5.81 19.06
CA GLU A 25 22.60 -4.38 19.16
C GLU A 25 22.13 -3.60 17.92
N VAL A 26 22.24 -4.23 16.73
CA VAL A 26 21.78 -3.67 15.45
C VAL A 26 20.80 -4.63 14.79
N ILE A 27 19.61 -4.14 14.50
CA ILE A 27 18.56 -4.85 13.75
C ILE A 27 18.49 -4.23 12.35
N ARG A 28 18.84 -5.00 11.32
CA ARG A 28 18.83 -4.51 9.94
C ARG A 28 17.47 -4.73 9.30
N ILE A 29 16.91 -3.71 8.68
CA ILE A 29 15.65 -3.81 7.93
C ILE A 29 15.86 -3.33 6.50
N GLY A 30 15.28 -4.06 5.56
CA GLY A 30 15.37 -3.77 4.13
C GLY A 30 14.25 -2.85 3.67
N GLY A 31 14.55 -1.92 2.77
CA GLY A 31 13.59 -1.09 2.08
C GLY A 31 13.79 -1.19 0.56
N LEU A 32 12.74 -1.55 -0.15
CA LEU A 32 12.71 -1.67 -1.61
C LEU A 32 11.89 -0.51 -2.18
N PHE A 33 12.53 0.36 -2.94
CA PHE A 33 11.92 1.57 -3.50
C PHE A 33 12.19 1.68 -4.99
N GLU A 34 11.21 2.14 -5.78
CA GLU A 34 11.44 2.45 -7.20
C GLU A 34 11.99 3.87 -7.37
N ASN A 35 12.48 4.20 -8.57
CA ASN A 35 13.14 5.49 -8.86
C ASN A 35 12.29 6.74 -8.60
N PHE A 36 10.97 6.61 -8.43
CA PHE A 36 10.05 7.73 -8.19
C PHE A 36 9.48 7.73 -6.77
N ASP A 37 9.94 6.83 -5.89
CA ASP A 37 9.44 6.66 -4.53
C ASP A 37 10.26 7.46 -3.48
N ASP A 38 10.89 8.58 -3.86
CA ASP A 38 11.79 9.34 -2.96
C ASP A 38 11.09 9.79 -1.66
N ASP A 39 9.83 10.20 -1.72
CA ASP A 39 9.04 10.58 -0.54
C ASP A 39 8.83 9.40 0.42
N ARG A 40 8.63 8.19 -0.13
CA ARG A 40 8.45 6.97 0.66
C ARG A 40 9.78 6.49 1.25
N GLU A 41 10.87 6.57 0.48
CA GLU A 41 12.21 6.28 1.00
C GLU A 41 12.54 7.23 2.17
N MET A 42 12.24 8.52 2.02
CA MET A 42 12.42 9.52 3.07
C MET A 42 11.57 9.19 4.30
N ALA A 43 10.30 8.86 4.13
CA ALA A 43 9.41 8.48 5.24
C ALA A 43 9.92 7.22 5.98
N PHE A 44 10.46 6.24 5.25
CA PHE A 44 11.05 5.05 5.83
C PHE A 44 12.30 5.35 6.65
N ARG A 45 13.22 6.17 6.12
CA ARG A 45 14.42 6.62 6.86
C ARG A 45 14.04 7.40 8.11
N TYR A 46 13.08 8.33 7.98
CA TYR A 46 12.57 9.11 9.10
C TYR A 46 11.95 8.22 10.20
N ALA A 47 11.21 7.17 9.82
CA ALA A 47 10.64 6.24 10.78
C ALA A 47 11.74 5.47 11.55
N VAL A 48 12.82 5.07 10.88
CA VAL A 48 13.99 4.44 11.50
C VAL A 48 14.68 5.39 12.48
N ASP A 49 14.93 6.63 12.06
CA ASP A 49 15.56 7.64 12.92
C ASP A 49 14.70 7.96 14.15
N ARG A 50 13.38 8.04 13.96
CA ARG A 50 12.42 8.27 15.05
C ARG A 50 12.42 7.14 16.08
N ILE A 51 12.47 5.88 15.63
CA ILE A 51 12.56 4.73 16.56
C ILE A 51 13.90 4.74 17.30
N ASN A 52 14.99 5.03 16.59
CA ASN A 52 16.33 5.09 17.18
C ASN A 52 16.54 6.26 18.16
N ALA A 53 15.68 7.28 18.12
CA ALA A 53 15.67 8.39 19.05
C ALA A 53 14.80 8.13 20.30
N ASP A 54 14.01 7.05 20.31
CA ASP A 54 13.10 6.70 21.40
C ASP A 54 13.56 5.41 22.09
N ASP A 55 14.36 5.58 23.15
CA ASP A 55 14.89 4.48 23.96
C ASP A 55 13.78 3.66 24.67
N SER A 56 12.51 4.14 24.70
CA SER A 56 11.40 3.37 25.26
C SER A 56 10.92 2.25 24.33
N VAL A 57 11.19 2.36 23.03
CA VAL A 57 10.77 1.38 22.02
C VAL A 57 11.80 0.26 21.87
N LEU A 58 13.08 0.62 21.71
CA LEU A 58 14.21 -0.31 21.61
C LEU A 58 15.34 0.13 22.56
N PRO A 59 15.31 -0.28 23.85
CA PRO A 59 16.24 0.26 24.85
C PRO A 59 17.70 -0.15 24.65
N ASN A 60 17.95 -1.31 24.04
CA ASN A 60 19.30 -1.89 23.88
C ASN A 60 19.63 -2.24 22.42
N SER A 61 18.84 -1.75 21.47
CA SER A 61 18.96 -2.10 20.06
C SER A 61 18.69 -0.90 19.19
N ARG A 62 19.32 -0.84 18.02
CA ARG A 62 19.08 0.19 17.01
C ARG A 62 18.68 -0.43 15.69
N LEU A 63 17.79 0.23 14.97
CA LEU A 63 17.43 -0.10 13.60
C LEU A 63 18.47 0.43 12.62
N SER A 64 18.82 -0.37 11.62
CA SER A 64 19.66 0.03 10.49
C SER A 64 18.92 -0.22 9.18
N ALA A 65 18.70 0.84 8.40
CA ALA A 65 18.04 0.76 7.11
C ALA A 65 19.00 0.32 6.00
N LYS A 66 18.64 -0.73 5.26
CA LYS A 66 19.30 -1.17 4.03
C LYS A 66 18.38 -0.90 2.85
N ILE A 67 18.78 0.03 1.99
CA ILE A 67 17.95 0.49 0.88
C ILE A 67 18.45 -0.10 -0.43
N GLU A 68 17.53 -0.71 -1.18
CA GLU A 68 17.77 -1.22 -2.52
C GLU A 68 16.79 -0.56 -3.49
N ARG A 69 17.32 0.04 -4.56
CA ARG A 69 16.51 0.73 -5.57
C ARG A 69 16.17 -0.19 -6.73
N LEU A 70 14.89 -0.39 -6.96
CA LEU A 70 14.37 -1.21 -8.03
C LEU A 70 14.25 -0.41 -9.33
N LYS A 71 14.56 -1.09 -10.44
CA LYS A 71 14.25 -0.62 -11.78
C LYS A 71 12.83 -1.09 -12.10
N PRO A 72 11.94 -0.21 -12.61
CA PRO A 72 10.60 -0.60 -12.99
C PRO A 72 10.62 -1.79 -13.95
N GLN A 73 9.67 -2.70 -13.81
CA GLN A 73 9.41 -3.81 -14.76
C GLN A 73 10.54 -4.85 -14.93
N SER A 74 11.51 -4.91 -14.00
CA SER A 74 12.55 -5.96 -14.04
C SER A 74 12.36 -6.97 -12.91
N SER A 75 11.70 -8.08 -13.23
CA SER A 75 11.43 -9.19 -12.31
C SER A 75 12.70 -9.83 -11.74
N PHE A 76 13.71 -10.02 -12.59
CA PHE A 76 15.02 -10.54 -12.19
C PHE A 76 15.74 -9.60 -11.23
N HIS A 77 15.68 -8.28 -11.48
CA HIS A 77 16.32 -7.31 -10.61
C HIS A 77 15.66 -7.26 -9.23
N ALA A 78 14.32 -7.33 -9.17
CA ALA A 78 13.59 -7.41 -7.91
C ALA A 78 14.01 -8.61 -7.06
N ALA A 79 14.06 -9.81 -7.65
CA ALA A 79 14.51 -11.01 -6.95
C ALA A 79 15.97 -10.88 -6.47
N LYS A 80 16.87 -10.33 -7.32
CA LYS A 80 18.27 -10.12 -6.96
C LYS A 80 18.43 -9.13 -5.80
N SER A 81 17.66 -8.05 -5.77
CA SER A 81 17.67 -7.07 -4.67
C SER A 81 17.18 -7.69 -3.36
N VAL A 82 16.17 -8.56 -3.38
CA VAL A 82 15.77 -9.32 -2.17
C VAL A 82 16.91 -10.20 -1.68
N CYS A 83 17.59 -10.94 -2.57
CA CYS A 83 18.75 -11.75 -2.20
C CYS A 83 19.92 -10.91 -1.66
N SER A 84 20.12 -9.69 -2.17
CA SER A 84 21.10 -8.72 -1.65
C SER A 84 20.79 -8.38 -0.20
N LEU A 85 19.55 -8.00 0.09
CA LEU A 85 19.10 -7.68 1.45
C LEU A 85 19.23 -8.86 2.41
N VAL A 86 18.91 -10.07 1.96
CA VAL A 86 19.10 -11.30 2.75
C VAL A 86 20.57 -11.56 3.05
N SER A 87 21.46 -11.32 2.08
CA SER A 87 22.92 -11.42 2.29
C SER A 87 23.43 -10.40 3.30
N ASP A 88 22.76 -9.25 3.39
CA ASP A 88 22.99 -8.18 4.38
C ASP A 88 22.35 -8.49 5.75
N GLU A 89 21.79 -9.68 5.95
CA GLU A 89 21.15 -10.16 7.19
C GLU A 89 19.99 -9.27 7.66
N VAL A 90 19.16 -8.78 6.73
CA VAL A 90 17.94 -8.06 7.13
C VAL A 90 16.92 -9.01 7.76
N VAL A 91 16.20 -8.54 8.79
CA VAL A 91 15.18 -9.32 9.50
C VAL A 91 13.78 -9.17 8.90
N ALA A 92 13.56 -8.13 8.10
CA ALA A 92 12.30 -7.85 7.41
C ALA A 92 12.55 -6.92 6.22
N ILE A 93 11.64 -6.95 5.25
CA ILE A 93 11.66 -6.06 4.09
C ILE A 93 10.35 -5.26 3.98
N PHE A 94 10.47 -3.99 3.59
CA PHE A 94 9.36 -3.10 3.31
C PHE A 94 9.35 -2.70 1.83
N GLY A 95 8.16 -2.71 1.22
CA GLY A 95 7.97 -2.38 -0.19
C GLY A 95 8.25 -3.56 -1.13
N PRO A 96 8.08 -3.38 -2.46
CA PRO A 96 7.88 -2.10 -3.15
C PRO A 96 6.41 -1.66 -3.26
N ASN A 97 6.17 -0.50 -3.89
CA ASN A 97 4.83 0.02 -4.14
C ASN A 97 4.22 -0.45 -5.49
N SER A 98 5.06 -0.88 -6.44
CA SER A 98 4.60 -1.33 -7.75
C SER A 98 4.05 -2.75 -7.69
N VAL A 99 2.81 -2.91 -8.16
CA VAL A 99 2.11 -4.20 -8.25
C VAL A 99 2.98 -5.28 -8.91
N ALA A 100 3.60 -4.95 -10.04
CA ALA A 100 4.39 -5.89 -10.83
C ALA A 100 5.60 -6.42 -10.05
N SER A 101 6.34 -5.53 -9.37
CA SER A 101 7.50 -5.92 -8.57
C SER A 101 7.11 -6.60 -7.25
N SER A 102 5.99 -6.19 -6.63
CA SER A 102 5.54 -6.73 -5.35
C SER A 102 5.17 -8.20 -5.41
N ALA A 103 4.56 -8.68 -6.50
CA ALA A 103 4.25 -10.10 -6.65
C ALA A 103 5.52 -10.99 -6.60
N LEU A 104 6.61 -10.53 -7.21
CA LEU A 104 7.90 -11.24 -7.21
C LEU A 104 8.61 -11.15 -5.87
N VAL A 105 8.58 -9.98 -5.23
CA VAL A 105 9.16 -9.78 -3.89
C VAL A 105 8.42 -10.66 -2.88
N ARG A 106 7.09 -10.68 -2.92
CA ARG A 106 6.24 -11.55 -2.09
C ARG A 106 6.57 -13.03 -2.26
N SER A 107 6.68 -13.51 -3.49
CA SER A 107 7.03 -14.90 -3.79
C SER A 107 8.42 -15.26 -3.25
N THR A 108 9.41 -14.39 -3.49
CA THR A 108 10.79 -14.59 -3.05
C THR A 108 10.91 -14.55 -1.53
N ALA A 109 10.30 -13.55 -0.88
CA ALA A 109 10.27 -13.42 0.57
C ALA A 109 9.59 -14.61 1.24
N SER A 110 8.48 -15.10 0.67
CA SER A 110 7.82 -16.32 1.15
C SER A 110 8.69 -17.56 1.00
N ALA A 111 9.45 -17.70 -0.08
CA ALA A 111 10.37 -18.83 -0.27
C ALA A 111 11.56 -18.79 0.71
N LEU A 112 12.00 -17.59 1.09
CA LEU A 112 13.11 -17.36 2.02
C LEU A 112 12.66 -17.23 3.48
N HIS A 113 11.37 -17.36 3.77
CA HIS A 113 10.78 -17.14 5.10
C HIS A 113 11.14 -15.77 5.69
N LEU A 114 11.26 -14.76 4.83
CA LEU A 114 11.60 -13.39 5.19
C LEU A 114 10.31 -12.57 5.36
N PRO A 115 10.06 -11.97 6.54
CA PRO A 115 8.92 -11.08 6.73
C PRO A 115 8.92 -9.93 5.73
N HIS A 116 7.82 -9.77 5.00
CA HIS A 116 7.63 -8.73 4.00
C HIS A 116 6.39 -7.89 4.30
N LEU A 117 6.55 -6.57 4.22
CA LEU A 117 5.52 -5.57 4.48
C LEU A 117 5.26 -4.77 3.20
N GLU A 118 4.00 -4.77 2.75
CA GLU A 118 3.57 -4.01 1.58
C GLU A 118 2.49 -2.99 1.98
N SER A 119 2.45 -1.84 1.30
CA SER A 119 1.52 -0.75 1.63
C SER A 119 0.63 -0.32 0.46
N HIS A 120 0.57 -1.09 -0.61
CA HIS A 120 -0.25 -0.80 -1.79
C HIS A 120 -1.44 -1.76 -1.90
N TRP A 121 -2.39 -1.42 -2.76
CA TRP A 121 -3.53 -2.29 -3.07
C TRP A 121 -3.06 -3.58 -3.75
N ASP A 122 -3.52 -4.72 -3.24
CA ASP A 122 -3.22 -6.03 -3.80
C ASP A 122 -4.37 -6.55 -4.68
N LEU A 123 -4.01 -6.99 -5.89
CA LEU A 123 -4.94 -7.58 -6.86
C LEU A 123 -5.28 -9.03 -6.52
N GLU A 124 -4.36 -9.73 -5.86
CA GLU A 124 -4.49 -11.14 -5.52
C GLU A 124 -5.05 -11.33 -4.10
N LYS A 125 -6.33 -10.97 -3.90
CA LYS A 125 -7.10 -11.20 -2.66
C LYS A 125 -7.14 -12.67 -2.15
N GLY A 126 -6.40 -13.60 -2.75
CA GLY A 126 -6.42 -15.03 -2.45
C GLY A 126 -5.06 -15.69 -2.20
N ALA A 127 -3.93 -15.06 -2.55
CA ALA A 127 -2.63 -15.64 -2.28
C ALA A 127 -2.19 -15.26 -0.87
N LYS A 128 -2.62 -16.04 0.14
CA LYS A 128 -2.06 -15.94 1.50
C LYS A 128 -0.58 -16.34 1.45
N ALA A 129 0.28 -15.41 1.07
CA ALA A 129 1.72 -15.59 1.19
C ALA A 129 2.06 -15.60 2.68
N GLY A 130 2.55 -16.75 3.18
CA GLY A 130 2.74 -17.00 4.61
C GLY A 130 3.70 -16.06 5.34
N TYR A 131 4.38 -15.16 4.61
CA TYR A 131 5.38 -14.21 5.12
C TYR A 131 5.14 -12.78 4.65
N THR A 132 3.98 -12.45 4.08
CA THR A 132 3.66 -11.08 3.64
C THR A 132 2.47 -10.52 4.39
N ILE A 133 2.63 -9.31 4.91
CA ILE A 133 1.58 -8.55 5.59
C ILE A 133 1.32 -7.29 4.76
N SER A 134 0.08 -7.14 4.31
CA SER A 134 -0.39 -5.91 3.66
C SER A 134 -0.90 -4.93 4.71
N LEU A 135 -0.31 -3.73 4.71
CA LEU A 135 -0.73 -2.58 5.51
C LEU A 135 -1.85 -1.79 4.83
N PHE A 136 -2.18 -2.10 3.58
CA PHE A 136 -3.23 -1.42 2.85
C PHE A 136 -4.63 -1.82 3.38
N PRO A 137 -5.55 -0.87 3.59
CA PRO A 137 -6.87 -1.17 4.12
C PRO A 137 -7.72 -1.99 3.13
N GLN A 138 -7.88 -3.28 3.41
CA GLN A 138 -8.70 -4.19 2.60
C GLN A 138 -10.18 -3.80 2.55
N SER A 139 -10.66 -3.08 3.56
CA SER A 139 -12.05 -2.65 3.70
C SER A 139 -12.40 -1.40 2.89
N LEU A 140 -11.45 -0.77 2.19
CA LEU A 140 -11.69 0.49 1.46
C LEU A 140 -12.82 0.38 0.44
N GLY A 141 -12.79 -0.64 -0.41
CA GLY A 141 -13.84 -0.88 -1.41
C GLY A 141 -15.22 -1.09 -0.78
N THR A 142 -15.28 -1.80 0.35
CA THR A 142 -16.51 -2.01 1.12
C THR A 142 -17.00 -0.72 1.77
N ALA A 143 -16.10 0.11 2.31
CA ALA A 143 -16.45 1.39 2.89
C ALA A 143 -17.04 2.35 1.83
N ILE A 144 -16.43 2.41 0.64
CA ILE A 144 -16.93 3.18 -0.50
C ILE A 144 -18.31 2.66 -0.93
N TYR A 145 -18.48 1.34 -1.04
CA TYR A 145 -19.78 0.72 -1.35
C TYR A 145 -20.86 1.15 -0.33
N GLN A 146 -20.57 1.05 0.97
CA GLN A 146 -21.53 1.39 2.02
C GLN A 146 -21.85 2.89 2.03
N LEU A 147 -20.86 3.74 1.75
CA LEU A 147 -21.06 5.18 1.64
C LEU A 147 -22.02 5.50 0.49
N VAL A 148 -21.78 4.98 -0.71
CA VAL A 148 -22.66 5.18 -1.88
C VAL A 148 -24.07 4.65 -1.60
N LYS A 149 -24.18 3.49 -0.95
CA LYS A 149 -25.46 2.93 -0.53
C LYS A 149 -26.20 3.84 0.46
N SER A 150 -25.51 4.37 1.47
CA SER A 150 -26.10 5.29 2.46
C SER A 150 -26.58 6.60 1.86
N LYS A 151 -25.93 7.05 0.78
CA LYS A 151 -26.32 8.25 0.02
C LYS A 151 -27.49 8.00 -0.95
N ASN A 152 -27.99 6.77 -1.05
CA ASN A 152 -29.10 6.38 -1.94
C ASN A 152 -28.89 6.76 -3.42
N TRP A 153 -27.65 6.70 -3.90
CA TRP A 153 -27.35 7.00 -5.31
C TRP A 153 -27.96 5.94 -6.24
N ARG A 154 -28.77 6.39 -7.21
CA ARG A 154 -29.40 5.54 -8.24
C ARG A 154 -28.65 5.56 -9.57
N SER A 155 -27.87 6.61 -9.80
CA SER A 155 -26.99 6.79 -10.96
C SER A 155 -25.73 7.52 -10.50
N PHE A 156 -24.57 7.13 -11.05
CA PHE A 156 -23.33 7.88 -10.90
C PHE A 156 -22.34 7.54 -12.03
N THR A 157 -21.37 8.44 -12.26
CA THR A 157 -20.28 8.23 -13.20
C THR A 157 -18.94 8.09 -12.48
N ILE A 158 -18.16 7.07 -12.82
CA ILE A 158 -16.76 6.91 -12.37
C ILE A 158 -15.84 7.48 -13.45
N ILE A 159 -15.01 8.45 -13.06
CA ILE A 159 -13.92 8.97 -13.89
C ILE A 159 -12.62 8.30 -13.42
N TYR A 160 -11.91 7.66 -14.34
CA TYR A 160 -10.64 6.99 -14.04
C TYR A 160 -9.58 7.24 -15.11
N GLU A 161 -8.29 7.18 -14.75
CA GLU A 161 -7.19 7.23 -15.72
C GLU A 161 -6.72 5.80 -16.08
N ASP A 162 -6.42 4.99 -15.05
CA ASP A 162 -5.84 3.64 -15.19
C ASP A 162 -6.88 2.53 -14.92
N ALA A 163 -6.91 1.52 -15.79
CA ALA A 163 -7.78 0.36 -15.64
C ALA A 163 -7.41 -0.53 -14.45
N GLU A 164 -6.14 -0.58 -14.05
CA GLU A 164 -5.69 -1.31 -12.87
C GLU A 164 -6.18 -0.62 -11.59
N GLU A 165 -6.12 0.72 -11.52
CA GLU A 165 -6.63 1.47 -10.38
C GLU A 165 -8.15 1.33 -10.22
N LEU A 166 -8.87 1.25 -11.34
CA LEU A 166 -10.31 0.98 -11.34
C LEU A 166 -10.67 -0.34 -10.64
N MET A 167 -9.76 -1.32 -10.58
CA MET A 167 -10.00 -2.59 -9.89
C MET A 167 -10.15 -2.44 -8.37
N LYS A 168 -9.66 -1.33 -7.77
CA LYS A 168 -9.92 -1.00 -6.36
C LYS A 168 -11.43 -0.83 -6.10
N LEU A 169 -12.16 -0.35 -7.10
CA LEU A 169 -13.60 -0.10 -7.06
C LEU A 169 -14.45 -1.31 -7.50
N GLN A 170 -13.85 -2.51 -7.63
CA GLN A 170 -14.59 -3.72 -8.00
C GLN A 170 -15.79 -4.02 -7.08
N GLU A 171 -15.67 -3.73 -5.78
CA GLU A 171 -16.77 -3.91 -4.83
C GLU A 171 -17.91 -2.93 -5.11
N LEU A 172 -17.59 -1.68 -5.47
CA LEU A 172 -18.57 -0.68 -5.85
C LEU A 172 -19.32 -1.08 -7.12
N MET A 173 -18.64 -1.71 -8.09
CA MET A 173 -19.28 -2.19 -9.32
C MET A 173 -20.35 -3.26 -9.09
N LYS A 174 -20.29 -4.01 -7.97
CA LYS A 174 -21.33 -4.99 -7.60
C LYS A 174 -22.70 -4.35 -7.40
N LEU A 175 -22.77 -3.05 -7.10
CA LEU A 175 -24.03 -2.30 -6.99
C LEU A 175 -24.89 -2.36 -8.26
N ARG A 176 -24.25 -2.48 -9.43
CA ARG A 176 -24.97 -2.59 -10.71
C ARG A 176 -25.93 -3.77 -10.72
N ASN A 177 -25.50 -4.90 -10.16
CA ASN A 177 -26.27 -6.15 -10.19
C ASN A 177 -27.24 -6.26 -9.00
N GLN A 178 -26.89 -5.71 -7.83
CA GLN A 178 -27.67 -5.90 -6.59
C GLN A 178 -28.77 -4.86 -6.38
N ASN A 179 -28.53 -3.60 -6.77
CA ASN A 179 -29.40 -2.48 -6.42
C ASN A 179 -29.96 -1.75 -7.66
N ASN A 180 -29.77 -2.33 -8.85
CA ASN A 180 -30.15 -1.74 -10.15
C ASN A 180 -29.64 -0.30 -10.34
N VAL A 181 -28.44 -0.02 -9.82
CA VAL A 181 -27.80 1.30 -9.89
C VAL A 181 -27.14 1.45 -11.25
N LYS A 182 -27.38 2.57 -11.92
CA LYS A 182 -26.75 2.88 -13.21
C LYS A 182 -25.33 3.41 -12.96
N ILE A 183 -24.33 2.63 -13.36
CA ILE A 183 -22.92 3.02 -13.26
C ILE A 183 -22.40 3.31 -14.67
N SER A 184 -21.96 4.54 -14.90
CA SER A 184 -21.28 4.93 -16.14
C SER A 184 -19.77 5.01 -15.90
N LEU A 185 -18.98 4.54 -16.85
CA LEU A 185 -17.51 4.61 -16.79
C LEU A 185 -17.02 5.66 -17.81
N GLN A 186 -16.06 6.49 -17.40
CA GLN A 186 -15.40 7.48 -18.26
C GLN A 186 -13.91 7.42 -18.03
N GLN A 187 -13.17 6.97 -19.03
CA GLN A 187 -11.72 6.92 -18.97
C GLN A 187 -11.12 8.22 -19.50
N TYR A 188 -10.18 8.80 -18.75
CA TYR A 188 -9.32 9.86 -19.25
C TYR A 188 -8.39 9.30 -20.34
N THR A 189 -8.43 9.91 -21.52
CA THR A 189 -7.49 9.62 -22.61
C THR A 189 -7.02 10.93 -23.23
N VAL A 190 -5.98 10.89 -24.06
CA VAL A 190 -5.47 12.08 -24.76
C VAL A 190 -6.59 12.77 -25.56
N ASP A 191 -7.48 11.97 -26.17
CA ASP A 191 -8.61 12.47 -26.95
C ASP A 191 -9.79 12.91 -26.07
N PHE A 192 -9.99 12.25 -24.92
CA PHE A 192 -11.03 12.55 -23.94
C PHE A 192 -10.43 13.12 -22.65
N GLN A 193 -10.06 14.39 -22.74
CA GLN A 193 -9.65 15.19 -21.59
C GLN A 193 -10.81 15.47 -20.63
N TYR A 194 -10.49 15.84 -19.39
CA TYR A 194 -11.47 16.10 -18.33
C TYR A 194 -12.58 17.08 -18.73
N ASN A 195 -12.24 18.13 -19.48
CA ASN A 195 -13.22 19.11 -19.97
C ASN A 195 -14.33 18.49 -20.85
N LYS A 196 -14.01 17.52 -21.71
CA LYS A 196 -14.97 16.82 -22.58
C LYS A 196 -15.78 15.83 -21.76
N ILE A 197 -15.11 15.03 -20.94
CA ILE A 197 -15.75 14.05 -20.05
C ILE A 197 -16.80 14.75 -19.18
N LEU A 198 -16.42 15.84 -18.50
CA LEU A 198 -17.32 16.59 -17.62
C LEU A 198 -18.49 17.22 -18.40
N LYS A 199 -18.25 17.77 -19.60
CA LYS A 199 -19.33 18.28 -20.46
C LYS A 199 -20.32 17.19 -20.85
N ASP A 200 -19.85 15.98 -21.13
CA ASP A 200 -20.72 14.87 -21.51
C ASP A 200 -21.48 14.30 -20.30
N ILE A 201 -20.87 14.26 -19.11
CA ILE A 201 -21.55 13.93 -17.85
C ILE A 201 -22.67 14.95 -17.58
N ARG A 202 -22.38 16.26 -17.75
CA ARG A 202 -23.37 17.33 -17.60
C ARG A 202 -24.53 17.19 -18.59
N LYS A 203 -24.25 16.89 -19.86
CA LYS A 203 -25.29 16.65 -20.88
C LYS A 203 -26.19 15.46 -20.54
N LYS A 204 -25.62 14.42 -19.90
CA LYS A 204 -26.36 13.26 -19.41
C LYS A 204 -27.19 13.56 -18.14
N GLY A 205 -27.04 14.74 -17.54
CA GLY A 205 -27.73 15.14 -16.32
C GLY A 205 -27.27 14.38 -15.07
N GLU A 206 -26.08 13.79 -15.10
CA GLU A 206 -25.53 13.05 -13.95
C GLU A 206 -24.92 14.02 -12.95
N THR A 207 -25.33 13.92 -11.69
CA THR A 207 -24.87 14.80 -10.60
C THR A 207 -23.91 14.12 -9.64
N ASN A 208 -23.85 12.79 -9.64
CA ASN A 208 -22.99 12.01 -8.75
C ASN A 208 -21.77 11.50 -9.50
N ILE A 209 -20.58 11.85 -9.00
CA ILE A 209 -19.31 11.56 -9.66
C ILE A 209 -18.36 10.90 -8.66
N VAL A 210 -17.77 9.78 -9.05
CA VAL A 210 -16.68 9.12 -8.34
C VAL A 210 -15.38 9.37 -9.10
N LEU A 211 -14.35 9.84 -8.42
CA LEU A 211 -13.05 10.18 -8.99
C LEU A 211 -11.99 9.17 -8.50
N GLU A 212 -11.51 8.33 -9.42
CA GLU A 212 -10.35 7.45 -9.22
C GLU A 212 -9.23 7.90 -10.17
N VAL A 213 -8.52 8.96 -9.78
CA VAL A 213 -7.44 9.55 -10.56
C VAL A 213 -6.24 9.82 -9.67
N PRO A 214 -5.00 9.89 -10.18
CA PRO A 214 -3.84 10.19 -9.35
C PRO A 214 -4.03 11.46 -8.52
N THR A 215 -3.54 11.48 -7.28
CA THR A 215 -3.73 12.60 -6.34
C THR A 215 -3.25 13.94 -6.90
N SER A 216 -2.19 13.91 -7.72
CA SER A 216 -1.65 15.08 -8.43
C SER A 216 -2.65 15.70 -9.42
N ARG A 217 -3.61 14.93 -9.93
CA ARG A 217 -4.57 15.32 -10.98
C ARG A 217 -5.92 15.77 -10.43
N ILE A 218 -6.24 15.46 -9.17
CA ILE A 218 -7.53 15.81 -8.56
C ILE A 218 -7.83 17.31 -8.69
N LYS A 219 -6.81 18.16 -8.43
CA LYS A 219 -6.95 19.61 -8.55
C LYS A 219 -7.31 20.04 -9.97
N ASP A 220 -6.69 19.42 -10.98
CA ASP A 220 -6.95 19.72 -12.39
C ASP A 220 -8.40 19.34 -12.76
N VAL A 221 -8.85 18.15 -12.33
CA VAL A 221 -10.23 17.68 -12.56
C VAL A 221 -11.25 18.63 -11.93
N LEU A 222 -11.03 19.02 -10.68
CA LEU A 222 -11.94 19.92 -9.97
C LEU A 222 -11.94 21.33 -10.57
N ALA A 223 -10.79 21.83 -11.03
CA ALA A 223 -10.72 23.11 -11.73
C ALA A 223 -11.52 23.09 -13.05
N GLU A 224 -11.43 22.00 -13.82
CA GLU A 224 -12.24 21.84 -15.03
C GLU A 224 -13.73 21.65 -14.70
N ALA A 225 -14.06 20.97 -13.60
CA ALA A 225 -15.44 20.85 -13.12
C ALA A 225 -16.02 22.21 -12.73
N GLN A 226 -15.21 23.09 -12.12
CA GLN A 226 -15.59 24.46 -11.83
C GLN A 226 -15.96 25.22 -13.10
N LYS A 227 -15.08 25.18 -14.12
CA LYS A 227 -15.30 25.84 -15.42
C LYS A 227 -16.53 25.29 -16.14
N ALA A 228 -16.83 24.00 -15.97
CA ALA A 228 -18.00 23.36 -16.52
C ALA A 228 -19.31 23.67 -15.75
N GLY A 229 -19.22 24.38 -14.62
CA GLY A 229 -20.38 24.68 -13.76
C GLY A 229 -20.91 23.47 -13.00
N MET A 230 -20.04 22.48 -12.75
CA MET A 230 -20.40 21.22 -12.06
C MET A 230 -19.95 21.19 -10.60
N LEU A 231 -19.30 22.24 -10.10
CA LEU A 231 -19.04 22.41 -8.66
C LEU A 231 -20.14 23.27 -8.04
N THR A 232 -21.29 22.64 -7.77
CA THR A 232 -22.45 23.28 -7.13
C THR A 232 -23.00 22.39 -6.02
N GLU A 233 -23.93 22.91 -5.23
CA GLU A 233 -24.62 22.18 -4.15
C GLU A 233 -25.38 20.92 -4.63
N TYR A 234 -25.70 20.85 -5.93
CA TYR A 234 -26.43 19.73 -6.53
C TYR A 234 -25.51 18.59 -6.96
N HIS A 235 -24.20 18.82 -7.04
CA HIS A 235 -23.24 17.82 -7.50
C HIS A 235 -22.52 17.19 -6.32
N ASN A 236 -22.40 15.87 -6.34
CA ASN A 236 -21.66 15.13 -5.33
C ASN A 236 -20.40 14.54 -5.95
N TYR A 237 -19.25 14.79 -5.31
CA TYR A 237 -17.96 14.21 -5.69
C TYR A 237 -17.48 13.27 -4.59
N LEU A 238 -17.17 12.03 -4.96
CA LEU A 238 -16.51 11.07 -4.11
C LEU A 238 -15.11 10.81 -4.65
N VAL A 239 -14.09 11.28 -3.92
CA VAL A 239 -12.68 11.04 -4.26
C VAL A 239 -12.24 9.75 -3.59
N THR A 240 -11.74 8.80 -4.37
CA THR A 240 -11.35 7.46 -3.89
C THR A 240 -9.85 7.21 -3.93
N SER A 241 -9.09 8.13 -4.52
CA SER A 241 -7.63 8.15 -4.53
C SER A 241 -7.05 8.33 -3.12
N LEU A 242 -6.10 7.47 -2.75
CA LEU A 242 -5.33 7.50 -1.50
C LEU A 242 -3.84 7.72 -1.79
#